data_AF-A0A7K0BK89-F1
#
_entry.id   AF-A0A7K0BK89-F1
#
_cell.length_a   1.000
_cell.length_b   1.000
_cell.length_c   1.000
_cell.angle_alpha   90.00
_cell.angle_beta   90.00
_cell.angle_gamma   90.00
#
_symmetry.space_group_name_H-M   'P 1'
#
loop_
_entity.id
_entity.type
_entity.pdbx_description
1 polymer ?
#
loop_
_entity_poly.entity_id
_entity_poly.type
_entity_poly.pdbx_seq_one_letter_code
_entity_poly.pdbx_strand_id
1 'polypeptide(L)'
;MNLIEVRKENHEDIIKGRFIRKVLSETSRDIDKAQREKMSSFRSSFWNNRTFTVTDSDMTYSHLKQHRFVDMRSRNTKEGKVKKKSHPIHNRIIMGHYNNIVKEMKFGYTDAVKQTLLKDNS
;
A
#
# COMPACT_ATOMS: atom_id res chain seq x y z
N MET A 1 27.86 -3.85 -27.11
CA MET A 1 27.32 -2.92 -26.09
C MET A 1 28.47 -2.29 -25.34
N ASN A 2 28.44 -0.97 -25.13
CA ASN A 2 29.52 -0.23 -24.50
C ASN A 2 29.37 -0.28 -22.95
N LEU A 3 30.46 -0.51 -22.21
CA LEU A 3 30.43 -0.66 -20.73
C LEU A 3 29.87 0.56 -20.00
N ILE A 4 29.98 1.74 -20.60
CA ILE A 4 29.45 3.00 -20.07
C ILE A 4 27.92 3.04 -20.17
N GLU A 5 27.34 2.49 -21.24
CA GLU A 5 25.89 2.46 -21.46
C GLU A 5 25.23 1.55 -20.42
N VAL A 6 25.80 0.35 -20.21
CA VAL A 6 25.32 -0.62 -19.20
C VAL A 6 25.34 -0.02 -17.79
N ARG A 7 26.36 0.77 -17.44
CA ARG A 7 26.43 1.45 -16.13
C ARG A 7 25.36 2.52 -15.96
N LYS A 8 25.04 3.27 -17.02
CA LYS A 8 23.99 4.30 -16.99
C LYS A 8 22.61 3.67 -16.85
N GLU A 9 22.33 2.59 -17.55
CA GLU A 9 21.06 1.85 -17.45
C GLU A 9 20.85 1.29 -16.04
N ASN A 10 21.86 0.63 -15.48
CA ASN A 10 21.80 0.13 -14.10
C ASN A 10 21.56 1.24 -13.08
N HIS A 11 22.18 2.42 -13.29
CA HIS A 11 22.00 3.57 -12.40
C HIS A 11 20.56 4.10 -12.43
N GLU A 12 19.98 4.25 -13.63
CA GLU A 12 18.58 4.66 -13.79
C GLU A 12 17.61 3.67 -13.16
N ASP A 13 17.84 2.37 -13.30
CA ASP A 13 16.96 1.35 -12.73
C ASP A 13 17.01 1.32 -11.20
N ILE A 14 18.18 1.59 -10.60
CA ILE A 14 18.32 1.75 -9.14
C ILE A 14 17.50 2.95 -8.65
N ILE A 15 17.54 4.09 -9.35
CA ILE A 15 16.78 5.28 -8.96
C ILE A 15 15.28 5.04 -9.09
N LYS A 16 14.83 4.38 -10.16
CA LYS A 16 13.42 3.97 -10.33
C LYS A 16 12.97 3.06 -9.20
N GLY A 17 13.75 2.03 -8.84
CA GLY A 17 13.43 1.13 -7.74
C GLY A 17 13.29 1.86 -6.40
N ARG A 18 14.14 2.86 -6.16
CA ARG A 18 14.03 3.72 -4.95
C ARG A 18 12.79 4.58 -4.96
N PHE A 19 12.45 5.18 -6.10
CA PHE A 19 11.22 5.94 -6.25
C PHE A 19 10.00 5.06 -5.95
N ILE A 20 9.93 3.87 -6.54
CA ILE A 20 8.85 2.91 -6.30
C ILE A 20 8.76 2.57 -4.83
N ARG A 21 9.88 2.17 -4.21
CA ARG A 21 9.95 1.84 -2.78
C ARG A 21 9.46 3.00 -1.90
N LYS A 22 9.85 4.24 -2.22
CA LYS A 22 9.42 5.45 -1.49
C LYS A 22 7.90 5.62 -1.56
N VAL A 23 7.32 5.63 -2.76
CA VAL A 23 5.88 5.80 -2.98
C VAL A 23 5.07 4.71 -2.28
N LEU A 24 5.51 3.45 -2.41
CA LEU A 24 4.86 2.31 -1.74
C LEU A 24 4.97 2.39 -0.22
N SER A 25 6.12 2.82 0.30
CA SER A 25 6.34 2.99 1.75
C SER A 25 5.45 4.08 2.34
N GLU A 26 5.40 5.25 1.69
CA GLU A 26 4.52 6.35 2.10
C GLU A 26 3.06 5.92 2.05
N THR A 27 2.64 5.33 0.94
CA THR A 27 1.26 4.86 0.79
C THR A 27 0.90 3.79 1.82
N SER A 28 1.81 2.88 2.16
CA SER A 28 1.55 1.85 3.18
C SER A 28 1.24 2.46 4.56
N ARG A 29 1.92 3.57 4.92
CA ARG A 29 1.72 4.30 6.17
C ARG A 29 0.37 5.01 6.16
N ASP A 30 0.02 5.62 5.03
CA ASP A 30 -1.28 6.28 4.86
C ASP A 30 -2.44 5.29 4.94
N ILE A 31 -2.30 4.11 4.32
CA ILE A 31 -3.30 3.04 4.42
C ILE A 31 -3.44 2.59 5.88
N ASP A 32 -2.35 2.32 6.59
CA ASP A 32 -2.42 1.88 7.98
C ASP A 32 -3.07 2.96 8.88
N LYS A 33 -2.72 4.23 8.67
CA LYS A 33 -3.35 5.36 9.37
C LYS A 33 -4.86 5.41 9.12
N ALA A 34 -5.29 5.39 7.86
CA ALA A 34 -6.70 5.42 7.50
C ALA A 34 -7.47 4.20 8.06
N GLN A 35 -6.84 3.02 8.05
CA GLN A 35 -7.41 1.82 8.66
C GLN A 35 -7.59 1.99 10.17
N ARG A 36 -6.55 2.46 10.90
CA ARG A 36 -6.61 2.69 12.34
C ARG A 36 -7.68 3.70 12.73
N GLU A 37 -7.78 4.81 12.00
CA GLU A 37 -8.82 5.83 12.24
C GLU A 37 -10.22 5.23 12.11
N LYS A 38 -10.47 4.44 11.06
CA LYS A 38 -11.76 3.77 10.86
C LYS A 38 -12.04 2.68 11.88
N MET A 39 -10.98 2.06 12.40
CA MET A 39 -11.02 1.02 13.42
C MET A 39 -10.94 1.55 14.86
N SER A 40 -11.04 2.86 15.09
CA SER A 40 -10.96 3.47 16.43
C SER A 40 -11.93 2.89 17.47
N SER A 41 -13.08 2.35 17.05
CA SER A 41 -14.05 1.67 17.92
C SER A 41 -13.71 0.20 18.24
N PHE A 42 -12.70 -0.37 17.59
CA PHE A 42 -12.32 -1.77 17.67
C PHE A 42 -11.25 -1.95 18.76
N ARG A 43 -11.68 -2.24 19.99
CA ARG A 43 -10.80 -2.24 21.17
C ARG A 43 -10.01 -3.54 21.40
N SER A 44 -10.38 -4.62 20.74
CA SER A 44 -9.75 -5.94 20.95
C SER A 44 -8.39 -6.05 20.26
N SER A 45 -7.41 -6.64 20.95
CA SER A 45 -6.09 -6.97 20.39
C SER A 45 -6.15 -7.90 19.17
N PHE A 46 -7.26 -8.64 19.00
CA PHE A 46 -7.56 -9.45 17.81
C PHE A 46 -7.29 -8.69 16.50
N TRP A 47 -7.60 -7.39 16.49
CA TRP A 47 -7.50 -6.57 15.29
C TRP A 47 -6.07 -6.14 14.94
N ASN A 48 -5.11 -6.27 15.85
CA ASN A 48 -3.75 -5.74 15.67
C ASN A 48 -2.87 -6.59 14.74
N ASN A 49 -3.32 -7.78 14.33
CA ASN A 49 -2.59 -8.69 13.44
C ASN A 49 -2.71 -8.25 11.97
N ARG A 50 -2.12 -7.10 11.65
CA ARG A 50 -2.00 -6.57 10.28
C ARG A 50 -0.58 -6.09 10.05
N THR A 51 -0.02 -6.45 8.91
CA THR A 51 1.36 -6.07 8.55
C THR A 51 1.41 -5.55 7.11
N PHE A 52 2.27 -4.56 6.92
CA PHE A 52 2.68 -4.08 5.62
C PHE A 52 4.17 -4.37 5.45
N THR A 53 4.53 -4.96 4.33
CA THR A 53 5.93 -5.20 3.94
C THR A 53 6.12 -4.60 2.57
N VAL A 54 7.11 -3.72 2.44
CA VAL A 54 7.45 -3.05 1.18
C VAL A 54 8.83 -3.54 0.75
N THR A 55 8.90 -4.06 -0.48
CA THR A 55 10.14 -4.38 -1.19
C THR A 55 10.39 -3.30 -2.25
N ASP A 56 11.34 -3.54 -3.14
CA ASP A 56 11.76 -2.58 -4.16
C ASP A 56 10.68 -2.37 -5.23
N SER A 57 9.89 -3.42 -5.48
CA SER A 57 8.85 -3.46 -6.49
C SER A 57 7.45 -3.60 -5.91
N ASP A 58 7.32 -4.22 -4.73
CA ASP A 58 6.03 -4.73 -4.27
C ASP A 58 5.67 -4.25 -2.86
N MET A 59 4.38 -4.06 -2.63
CA MET A 59 3.81 -3.83 -1.30
C MET A 59 2.87 -4.99 -0.96
N THR A 60 3.22 -5.73 0.09
CA THR A 60 2.41 -6.84 0.61
C THR A 60 1.65 -6.39 1.85
N TYR A 61 0.32 -6.51 1.79
CA TYR A 61 -0.57 -6.32 2.94
C TYR A 61 -1.08 -7.68 3.43
N SER A 62 -0.80 -8.00 4.69
CA SER A 62 -1.22 -9.27 5.30
C SER A 62 -2.14 -9.03 6.50
N HIS A 63 -3.19 -9.83 6.61
CA HIS A 63 -4.11 -9.83 7.74
C HIS A 63 -4.82 -11.18 7.87
N LEU A 64 -5.41 -11.46 9.04
CA LEU A 64 -6.20 -12.67 9.26
C LEU A 64 -7.42 -12.71 8.32
N LYS A 65 -7.71 -13.87 7.72
CA LYS A 65 -8.86 -14.06 6.81
C LYS A 65 -10.18 -13.62 7.44
N GLN A 66 -10.34 -13.88 8.73
CA GLN A 66 -11.54 -13.53 9.50
C GLN A 66 -11.80 -12.01 9.54
N HIS A 67 -10.77 -11.17 9.43
CA HIS A 67 -10.96 -9.72 9.42
C HIS A 67 -11.77 -9.25 8.20
N ARG A 68 -11.71 -9.95 7.04
CA ARG A 68 -12.55 -9.62 5.86
C ARG A 68 -14.04 -9.66 6.14
N PHE A 69 -14.50 -10.43 7.13
CA PHE A 69 -15.93 -10.51 7.44
C PHE A 69 -16.50 -9.17 7.91
N VAL A 70 -15.68 -8.23 8.37
CA VAL A 70 -16.15 -6.90 8.79
C VAL A 70 -16.54 -6.01 7.62
N ASP A 71 -15.87 -6.17 6.48
CA ASP A 71 -16.15 -5.44 5.25
C ASP A 71 -17.44 -5.96 4.57
N MET A 72 -17.82 -7.22 4.81
CA MET A 72 -18.98 -7.83 4.17
C MET A 72 -20.31 -7.15 4.55
N ARG A 73 -21.16 -6.93 3.54
CA ARG A 73 -22.49 -6.31 3.69
C ARG A 73 -23.55 -7.25 4.28
N SER A 74 -23.38 -8.55 4.12
CA SER A 74 -24.33 -9.57 4.55
C SER A 74 -23.60 -10.83 4.99
N ARG A 75 -24.27 -11.63 5.82
CA ARG A 75 -23.81 -12.97 6.22
C ARG A 75 -24.93 -13.98 6.00
N ASN A 76 -24.54 -15.21 5.71
CA ASN A 76 -25.47 -16.33 5.67
C ASN A 76 -25.61 -16.89 7.10
N THR A 77 -26.85 -17.04 7.55
CA THR A 77 -27.22 -17.73 8.79
C THR A 77 -28.07 -18.96 8.42
N LYS A 78 -28.40 -19.80 9.42
CA LYS A 78 -29.28 -20.96 9.22
C LYS A 78 -30.67 -20.57 8.70
N GLU A 79 -31.10 -19.35 9.01
CA GLU A 79 -32.41 -18.78 8.65
C GLU A 79 -32.38 -18.01 7.30
N GLY A 80 -31.21 -17.92 6.66
CA GLY A 80 -31.05 -17.24 5.37
C GLY A 80 -30.01 -16.11 5.39
N LYS A 81 -30.12 -15.19 4.42
CA LYS A 81 -29.13 -14.11 4.24
C LYS A 81 -29.55 -12.86 5.01
N VAL A 82 -28.77 -12.48 6.02
CA VAL A 82 -29.04 -11.32 6.88
C VAL A 82 -28.09 -10.18 6.56
N LYS A 83 -28.63 -8.95 6.49
CA LYS A 83 -27.83 -7.72 6.35
C LYS A 83 -27.05 -7.45 7.64
N LYS A 84 -25.78 -7.08 7.50
CA LYS A 84 -24.88 -6.74 8.61
C LYS A 84 -24.48 -5.27 8.50
N LYS A 85 -24.15 -4.64 9.64
CA LYS A 85 -23.41 -3.38 9.67
C LYS A 85 -22.01 -3.61 9.09
N SER A 86 -21.79 -3.13 7.86
CA SER A 86 -20.50 -3.20 7.18
C SER A 86 -19.58 -2.09 7.67
N HIS A 87 -18.34 -2.43 7.98
CA HIS A 87 -17.28 -1.47 8.26
C HIS A 87 -16.24 -1.62 7.15
N PRO A 88 -16.24 -0.76 6.12
CA PRO A 88 -15.35 -0.90 4.97
C PRO A 88 -13.95 -0.41 5.33
N ILE A 89 -13.17 -1.28 5.98
CA ILE A 89 -11.85 -0.95 6.52
C ILE A 89 -10.72 -1.48 5.62
N HIS A 90 -10.92 -2.59 4.91
CA HIS A 90 -9.86 -3.16 4.10
C HIS A 90 -10.00 -2.70 2.64
N ASN A 91 -11.01 -3.20 1.93
CA ASN A 91 -11.06 -3.05 0.47
C ASN A 91 -11.24 -1.60 0.04
N ARG A 92 -12.12 -0.84 0.69
CA ARG A 92 -12.40 0.54 0.29
C ARG A 92 -11.17 1.43 0.45
N ILE A 93 -10.45 1.27 1.56
CA ILE A 93 -9.25 2.06 1.84
C ILE A 93 -8.15 1.68 0.86
N ILE A 94 -7.87 0.38 0.70
CA ILE A 94 -6.83 -0.11 -0.22
C ILE A 94 -7.08 0.39 -1.64
N MET A 95 -8.30 0.26 -2.15
CA MET A 95 -8.64 0.70 -3.51
C MET A 95 -8.58 2.23 -3.67
N GLY A 96 -8.88 2.99 -2.62
CA GLY A 96 -8.71 4.44 -2.64
C GLY A 96 -7.23 4.84 -2.81
N HIS A 97 -6.35 4.24 -2.02
CA HIS A 97 -4.91 4.50 -2.10
C HIS A 97 -4.24 3.90 -3.34
N TYR A 98 -4.78 2.82 -3.89
CA TYR A 98 -4.29 2.26 -5.16
C TYR A 98 -4.32 3.28 -6.30
N ASN A 99 -5.36 4.11 -6.38
CA ASN A 99 -5.44 5.16 -7.39
C ASN A 99 -4.36 6.23 -7.21
N ASN A 100 -3.99 6.53 -5.95
CA ASN A 100 -2.90 7.46 -5.66
C ASN A 100 -1.56 6.88 -6.11
N ILE A 101 -1.31 5.59 -5.83
CA ILE A 101 -0.11 4.90 -6.32
C ILE A 101 -0.03 5.00 -7.84
N VAL A 102 -1.11 4.68 -8.56
CA VAL A 102 -1.13 4.76 -10.03
C VAL A 102 -0.81 6.18 -10.52
N LYS A 103 -1.33 7.21 -9.87
CA LYS A 103 -1.06 8.62 -10.22
C LYS A 103 0.42 8.97 -9.99
N GLU A 104 0.96 8.63 -8.83
CA GLU A 104 2.37 8.89 -8.49
C GLU A 104 3.33 8.13 -9.41
N MET A 105 3.04 6.86 -9.73
CA MET A 105 3.86 6.08 -10.66
C MET A 105 3.86 6.66 -12.07
N LYS A 106 2.74 7.26 -12.52
CA LYS A 106 2.63 7.85 -13.85
C LYS A 106 3.31 9.22 -13.99
N PHE A 107 3.23 10.06 -12.95
CA PHE A 107 3.58 11.48 -13.07
C PHE A 107 4.62 11.95 -12.04
N GLY A 108 4.88 11.17 -10.99
CA GLY A 108 5.75 11.57 -9.88
C GLY A 108 7.25 11.35 -10.15
N TYR A 109 7.61 10.55 -11.16
CA TYR A 109 9.02 10.30 -11.51
C TYR A 109 9.62 11.45 -12.35
N THR A 110 9.72 12.63 -11.74
CA THR A 110 10.25 13.85 -12.37
C THR A 110 11.76 14.01 -12.15
N ASP A 111 12.42 14.85 -12.94
CA ASP A 111 13.86 15.10 -12.80
C ASP A 111 14.24 15.73 -11.47
N ALA A 112 13.35 16.56 -10.89
CA ALA A 112 13.54 17.09 -9.53
C ALA A 112 13.55 15.96 -8.49
N VAL A 113 12.64 14.99 -8.63
CA VAL A 113 12.58 13.82 -7.74
C VAL A 113 13.82 12.93 -7.90
N LYS A 114 14.29 12.70 -9.14
CA LYS A 114 15.55 11.98 -9.38
C LYS A 114 16.72 12.65 -8.68
N GLN A 115 16.85 13.98 -8.80
CA GLN A 115 17.92 14.72 -8.12
C GLN A 115 17.85 14.60 -6.60
N THR A 116 16.65 14.61 -6.01
CA THR A 116 16.51 14.37 -4.56
C THR A 116 16.94 12.95 -4.17
N LEU A 117 16.52 11.93 -4.92
CA LEU A 117 16.88 10.53 -4.66
C LEU A 117 18.37 10.23 -4.86
N LEU A 118 19.04 11.03 -5.69
CA LEU A 118 20.49 11.02 -5.87
C LEU A 118 21.22 11.63 -4.67
N LYS A 119 20.71 12.75 -4.14
CA LYS A 119 21.31 13.48 -3.01
C LYS A 119 21.17 12.76 -1.67
N ASP A 120 20.07 12.05 -1.44
CA ASP A 120 19.83 11.23 -0.23
C ASP A 120 20.84 10.08 -0.05
N ASN A 121 21.82 9.96 -0.95
CA ASN A 121 22.72 8.84 -1.11
C ASN A 121 24.19 9.29 -1.21
N SER A 122 24.46 10.57 -0.90
CA SER A 122 25.78 11.21 -0.80
C SER A 122 26.12 11.54 0.65
#